data_AF-A0A3M1Y8U6-F1
#
_entry.id   AF-A0A3M1Y8U6-F1
#
_cell.length_a   1.000
_cell.length_b   1.000
_cell.length_c   1.000
_cell.angle_alpha   90.00
_cell.angle_beta   90.00
_cell.angle_gamma   90.00
#
_symmetry.space_group_name_H-M   'P 1'
#
loop_
_entity.id
_entity.type
_entity.pdbx_description
1 polymer ?
#
loop_
_entity_poly.entity_id
_entity_poly.type
_entity_poly.pdbx_seq_one_letter_code
_entity_poly.pdbx_strand_id
1 'polypeptide(L)'
;MRYLIANKEALKDEVRSVWAAAGGRTSGSWQQVFGDTPQAREFFMAWHYARFINQVAQSGRAVHDLPMFVNAWIVQQPGDLPGVYPNGGPVSRVMDIYKAAAPAIDVICPDIYLPNYQEIYRMYHRPADNPLLVPESSLDAARAFYAFAEHDAICFSPFGIEDAAGDVLFSASYGVLQELAPLITRYQGTGRMRGIHLARDHQDETLQLGGYEVSLKIQDPDQPAFGLIIHESEETFLVCGMNFKATFRQISADHLYYIGQVSEGRFEAGQWVEMRWLNGDETYHHELLRALGRETVLDAGFQFEETQLEVGEGEQFVYSPGSRKAVTTPGIYRVRLYRRE
;
A
#
# COMPACT_ATOMS: atom_id res chain seq x y z
N MET A 1 1.96 33.29 -5.89
CA MET A 1 1.29 33.74 -4.64
C MET A 1 -0.19 33.39 -4.53
N ARG A 2 -1.03 33.57 -5.57
CA ARG A 2 -2.48 33.24 -5.48
C ARG A 2 -2.78 31.89 -4.82
N TYR A 3 -2.12 30.81 -5.26
CA TYR A 3 -2.27 29.49 -4.65
C TYR A 3 -1.88 29.45 -3.16
N LEU A 4 -0.70 29.99 -2.79
CA LEU A 4 -0.24 30.00 -1.39
C LEU A 4 -1.20 30.76 -0.46
N ILE A 5 -1.76 31.87 -0.94
CA ILE A 5 -2.73 32.67 -0.18
C ILE A 5 -4.04 31.90 0.01
N ALA A 6 -4.55 31.28 -1.07
CA ALA A 6 -5.80 30.53 -1.03
C ALA A 6 -5.72 29.27 -0.17
N ASN A 7 -4.52 28.66 -0.07
CA ASN A 7 -4.32 27.38 0.63
C ASN A 7 -3.51 27.52 1.92
N LYS A 8 -3.41 28.72 2.49
CA LYS A 8 -2.45 29.03 3.59
C LYS A 8 -2.43 28.01 4.74
N GLU A 9 -3.61 27.54 5.17
CA GLU A 9 -3.75 26.58 6.27
C GLU A 9 -3.45 25.13 5.84
N ALA A 10 -3.58 24.81 4.55
CA ALA A 10 -3.33 23.49 3.98
C ALA A 10 -1.92 23.35 3.38
N LEU A 11 -1.12 24.43 3.38
CA LEU A 11 0.28 24.38 2.96
C LEU A 11 1.06 23.41 3.84
N LYS A 12 1.94 22.63 3.21
CA LYS A 12 2.93 21.84 3.92
C LYS A 12 3.83 22.74 4.76
N ASP A 13 4.27 22.18 5.88
CA ASP A 13 5.05 22.88 6.90
C ASP A 13 6.29 23.56 6.34
N GLU A 14 6.99 22.94 5.38
CA GLU A 14 8.17 23.52 4.74
C GLU A 14 7.85 24.86 4.05
N VAL A 15 6.89 24.88 3.12
CA VAL A 15 6.51 26.09 2.38
C VAL A 15 5.90 27.13 3.32
N ARG A 16 5.05 26.69 4.26
CA ARG A 16 4.41 27.58 5.23
C ARG A 16 5.42 28.27 6.14
N SER A 17 6.37 27.51 6.71
CA SER A 17 7.35 28.04 7.66
C SER A 17 8.36 28.96 6.98
N VAL A 18 8.87 28.61 5.80
CA VAL A 18 9.79 29.46 5.02
C VAL A 18 9.10 30.77 4.63
N TRP A 19 7.85 30.70 4.15
CA TRP A 19 7.10 31.90 3.79
C TRP A 19 6.79 32.78 5.01
N ALA A 20 6.41 32.19 6.14
CA ALA A 20 6.15 32.91 7.38
C ALA A 20 7.41 33.56 7.96
N ALA A 21 8.56 32.86 7.93
CA ALA A 21 9.84 33.38 8.39
C ALA A 21 10.32 34.60 7.57
N ALA A 22 9.96 34.67 6.29
CA ALA A 22 10.20 35.83 5.43
C ALA A 22 9.15 36.97 5.60
N GLY A 23 8.26 36.86 6.60
CA GLY A 23 7.23 37.85 6.91
C GLY A 23 5.95 37.70 6.10
N GLY A 24 5.71 36.55 5.45
CA GLY A 24 4.45 36.24 4.77
C GLY A 24 4.15 37.17 3.58
N ARG A 25 5.19 37.72 2.94
CA ARG A 25 5.01 38.72 1.87
C ARG A 25 4.32 38.12 0.66
N THR A 26 3.40 38.86 0.05
CA THR A 26 2.62 38.41 -1.11
C THR A 26 3.14 38.95 -2.45
N SER A 27 4.17 39.79 -2.42
CA SER A 27 4.83 40.38 -3.59
C SER A 27 6.28 40.74 -3.30
N GLY A 28 7.13 40.71 -4.32
CA GLY A 28 8.55 41.04 -4.22
C GLY A 28 9.42 40.10 -5.06
N SER A 29 10.73 40.20 -4.91
CA SER A 29 11.66 39.19 -5.42
C SER A 29 11.51 37.86 -4.67
N TRP A 30 12.04 36.77 -5.23
CA TRP A 30 12.08 35.47 -4.54
C TRP A 30 12.69 35.56 -3.15
N GLN A 31 13.82 36.26 -3.02
CA GLN A 31 14.48 36.49 -1.72
C GLN A 31 13.62 37.31 -0.75
N GLN A 32 12.85 38.29 -1.24
CA GLN A 32 11.95 39.06 -0.38
C GLN A 32 10.76 38.24 0.09
N VAL A 33 10.25 37.32 -0.73
CA VAL A 33 9.06 36.52 -0.45
C VAL A 33 9.37 35.29 0.39
N PHE A 34 10.50 34.62 0.14
CA PHE A 34 10.84 33.34 0.76
C PHE A 34 12.13 33.38 1.59
N GLY A 35 12.88 34.49 1.56
CA GLY A 35 14.19 34.58 2.21
C GLY A 35 15.34 34.06 1.34
N ASP A 36 16.54 34.02 1.93
CA ASP A 36 17.75 33.50 1.27
C ASP A 36 18.31 32.28 2.02
N THR A 37 17.51 31.22 2.06
CA THR A 37 17.87 29.91 2.62
C THR A 37 18.00 28.87 1.52
N PRO A 38 18.68 27.73 1.76
CA PRO A 38 18.70 26.61 0.80
C PRO A 38 17.29 26.19 0.33
N GLN A 39 16.33 26.15 1.25
CA GLN A 39 14.91 25.84 0.98
C GLN A 39 14.27 26.88 0.06
N ALA A 40 14.47 28.18 0.34
CA ALA A 40 13.94 29.25 -0.51
C ALA A 40 14.49 29.19 -1.95
N ARG A 41 15.76 28.81 -2.09
CA ARG A 41 16.41 28.60 -3.40
C ARG A 41 15.87 27.36 -4.11
N GLU A 42 15.50 26.31 -3.38
CA GLU A 42 14.79 25.16 -3.94
C GLU A 42 13.42 25.55 -4.50
N PHE A 43 12.66 26.41 -3.81
CA PHE A 43 11.34 26.85 -4.29
C PHE A 43 11.44 27.55 -5.65
N PHE A 44 12.50 28.34 -5.85
CA PHE A 44 12.79 28.95 -7.16
C PHE A 44 13.01 27.87 -8.24
N MET A 45 13.88 26.90 -7.97
CA MET A 45 14.19 25.81 -8.91
C MET A 45 12.94 24.97 -9.23
N ALA A 46 12.22 24.52 -8.20
CA ALA A 46 11.00 23.73 -8.34
C ALA A 46 9.93 24.48 -9.15
N TRP A 47 9.75 25.78 -8.92
CA TRP A 47 8.80 26.59 -9.68
C TRP A 47 9.13 26.63 -11.17
N HIS A 48 10.40 26.84 -11.53
CA HIS A 48 10.80 26.94 -12.92
C HIS A 48 10.75 25.59 -13.65
N TYR A 49 11.12 24.49 -12.99
CA TYR A 49 10.92 23.14 -13.51
C TYR A 49 9.44 22.81 -13.70
N ALA A 50 8.62 23.03 -12.67
CA ALA A 50 7.19 22.77 -12.73
C ALA A 50 6.50 23.59 -13.83
N ARG A 51 6.87 24.86 -14.04
CA ARG A 51 6.33 25.66 -15.16
C ARG A 51 6.71 25.11 -16.53
N PHE A 52 7.93 24.64 -16.70
CA PHE A 52 8.36 24.00 -17.94
C PHE A 52 7.55 22.72 -18.20
N ILE A 53 7.49 21.84 -17.19
CA ILE A 53 6.71 20.60 -17.23
C ILE A 53 5.24 20.89 -17.55
N ASN A 54 4.65 21.91 -16.94
CA ASN A 54 3.28 22.32 -17.20
C ASN A 54 3.04 22.69 -18.66
N GLN A 55 3.98 23.41 -19.28
CA GLN A 55 3.87 23.78 -20.69
C GLN A 55 3.91 22.54 -21.60
N VAL A 56 4.78 21.57 -21.27
CA VAL A 56 4.82 20.28 -21.97
C VAL A 56 3.50 19.54 -21.81
N ALA A 57 2.99 19.42 -20.58
CA ALA A 57 1.73 18.75 -20.29
C ALA A 57 0.53 19.41 -21.02
N GLN A 58 0.44 20.73 -21.00
CA GLN A 58 -0.60 21.48 -21.74
C GLN A 58 -0.54 21.22 -23.25
N SER A 59 0.67 21.13 -23.80
CA SER A 59 0.86 20.84 -25.23
C SER A 59 0.40 19.42 -25.58
N GLY A 60 0.71 18.43 -24.72
CA GLY A 60 0.24 17.06 -24.88
C GLY A 60 -1.29 16.95 -24.78
N ARG A 61 -1.89 17.56 -23.76
CA ARG A 61 -3.35 17.56 -23.55
C ARG A 61 -4.13 18.21 -24.69
N ALA A 62 -3.57 19.24 -25.32
CA ALA A 62 -4.18 19.87 -26.50
C ALA A 62 -4.31 18.92 -27.70
N VAL A 63 -3.49 17.86 -27.75
CA VAL A 63 -3.57 16.80 -28.76
C VAL A 63 -4.45 15.65 -28.26
N HIS A 64 -4.18 15.15 -27.04
CA HIS A 64 -4.95 14.10 -26.41
C HIS A 64 -4.93 14.23 -24.89
N ASP A 65 -6.09 14.50 -24.29
CA ASP A 65 -6.24 14.83 -22.88
C ASP A 65 -6.27 13.59 -21.97
N LEU A 66 -5.11 12.96 -21.79
CA LEU A 66 -4.92 11.87 -20.82
C LEU A 66 -4.48 12.41 -19.45
N PRO A 67 -4.76 11.68 -18.35
CA PRO A 67 -4.17 11.97 -17.06
C PRO A 67 -2.63 11.94 -17.13
N MET A 68 -1.99 12.87 -16.42
CA MET A 68 -0.53 13.02 -16.39
C MET A 68 -0.03 13.15 -14.95
N PHE A 69 1.11 12.52 -14.66
CA PHE A 69 1.79 12.62 -13.38
C PHE A 69 3.26 12.98 -13.55
N VAL A 70 3.91 13.37 -12.45
CA VAL A 70 5.36 13.50 -12.34
C VAL A 70 5.86 12.71 -11.14
N ASN A 71 6.91 11.92 -11.35
CA ASN A 71 7.55 11.16 -10.29
C ASN A 71 8.69 11.94 -9.61
N ALA A 72 8.97 11.57 -8.37
CA ALA A 72 9.97 12.21 -7.53
C ALA A 72 11.02 11.20 -7.09
N TRP A 73 12.28 11.46 -7.44
CA TRP A 73 13.39 11.00 -6.61
C TRP A 73 13.29 11.74 -5.28
N ILE A 74 12.78 11.01 -4.28
CA ILE A 74 12.47 11.54 -2.96
C ILE A 74 13.72 11.90 -2.14
N VAL A 75 13.52 12.74 -1.13
CA VAL A 75 14.52 13.01 -0.09
C VAL A 75 14.87 11.70 0.64
N GLN A 76 16.17 11.42 0.83
CA GLN A 76 16.62 10.13 1.37
C GLN A 76 16.68 10.13 2.91
N GLN A 77 17.07 11.26 3.51
CA GLN A 77 17.14 11.43 4.95
C GLN A 77 16.47 12.73 5.39
N PRO A 78 15.86 12.80 6.60
CA PRO A 78 15.20 14.01 7.08
C PRO A 78 16.09 15.26 7.07
N GLY A 79 17.39 15.12 7.30
CA GLY A 79 18.35 16.23 7.32
C GLY A 79 18.87 16.67 5.95
N ASP A 80 18.55 15.95 4.88
CA ASP A 80 19.11 16.26 3.56
C ASP A 80 18.65 17.64 3.08
N LEU A 81 19.63 18.44 2.65
CA LEU A 81 19.39 19.75 2.06
C LEU A 81 19.20 19.64 0.55
N PRO A 82 18.49 20.61 -0.08
CA PRO A 82 18.35 20.65 -1.53
C PRO A 82 19.70 20.62 -2.23
N GLY A 83 19.85 19.73 -3.23
CA GLY A 83 21.12 19.46 -3.90
C GLY A 83 21.85 18.21 -3.40
N VAL A 84 21.48 17.67 -2.23
CA VAL A 84 21.82 16.28 -1.85
C VAL A 84 20.93 15.30 -2.63
N TYR A 85 19.62 15.60 -2.67
CA TYR A 85 18.69 15.03 -3.64
C TYR A 85 18.54 15.94 -4.86
N PRO A 86 18.05 15.44 -6.01
CA PRO A 86 17.91 16.23 -7.23
C PRO A 86 17.03 17.47 -7.02
N ASN A 87 17.66 18.64 -7.02
CA ASN A 87 16.95 19.90 -6.84
C ASN A 87 16.08 20.20 -8.06
N GLY A 88 14.88 20.72 -7.81
CA GLY A 88 13.88 21.01 -8.84
C GLY A 88 12.85 19.91 -9.04
N GLY A 89 13.09 18.68 -8.57
CA GLY A 89 12.12 17.58 -8.61
C GLY A 89 10.91 17.82 -7.68
N PRO A 90 9.81 17.07 -7.86
CA PRO A 90 8.56 17.28 -7.15
C PRO A 90 8.54 16.58 -5.77
N VAL A 91 9.60 16.78 -4.97
CA VAL A 91 9.65 16.20 -3.62
C VAL A 91 8.53 16.74 -2.74
N SER A 92 8.13 15.97 -1.72
CA SER A 92 7.00 16.32 -0.85
C SER A 92 7.10 17.72 -0.25
N ARG A 93 8.31 18.19 0.09
CA ARG A 93 8.61 19.51 0.66
C ARG A 93 8.21 20.69 -0.24
N VAL A 94 8.21 20.51 -1.56
CA VAL A 94 7.87 21.55 -2.54
C VAL A 94 6.59 21.26 -3.31
N MET A 95 5.78 20.30 -2.84
CA MET A 95 4.53 19.89 -3.49
C MET A 95 3.58 21.08 -3.73
N ASP A 96 3.46 22.02 -2.79
CA ASP A 96 2.64 23.22 -2.96
C ASP A 96 3.16 24.17 -4.05
N ILE A 97 4.48 24.22 -4.27
CA ILE A 97 5.08 24.98 -5.37
C ILE A 97 4.70 24.34 -6.70
N TYR A 98 4.77 23.01 -6.79
CA TYR A 98 4.36 22.26 -7.98
C TYR A 98 2.86 22.40 -8.27
N LYS A 99 1.99 22.22 -7.27
CA LYS A 99 0.54 22.40 -7.43
C LYS A 99 0.18 23.83 -7.89
N ALA A 100 0.95 24.83 -7.48
CA ALA A 100 0.78 26.21 -7.94
C ALA A 100 1.30 26.45 -9.38
N ALA A 101 2.40 25.81 -9.76
CA ALA A 101 3.13 26.08 -11.00
C ALA A 101 2.71 25.19 -12.17
N ALA A 102 2.18 24.00 -11.87
CA ALA A 102 1.87 22.95 -12.84
C ALA A 102 0.44 22.41 -12.74
N PRO A 103 -0.60 23.24 -12.92
CA PRO A 103 -1.99 22.80 -12.84
C PRO A 103 -2.42 21.79 -13.92
N ALA A 104 -1.64 21.58 -14.97
CA ALA A 104 -1.92 20.54 -15.98
C ALA A 104 -1.40 19.14 -15.59
N ILE A 105 -0.70 19.02 -14.45
CA ILE A 105 -0.25 17.75 -13.88
C ILE A 105 -1.25 17.34 -12.78
N ASP A 106 -1.83 16.15 -12.90
CA ASP A 106 -2.86 15.67 -11.98
C ASP A 106 -2.24 15.17 -10.67
N VAL A 107 -1.15 14.39 -10.78
CA VAL A 107 -0.55 13.69 -9.64
C VAL A 107 0.94 13.97 -9.53
N ILE A 108 1.36 14.29 -8.32
CA ILE A 108 2.76 14.31 -7.91
C ILE A 108 2.99 13.02 -7.12
N CYS A 109 3.90 12.17 -7.57
CA CYS A 109 4.06 10.84 -7.01
C CYS A 109 5.51 10.53 -6.59
N PRO A 110 5.70 9.69 -5.57
CA PRO A 110 7.02 9.30 -5.07
C PRO A 110 7.55 8.01 -5.70
N ASP A 111 8.85 7.96 -5.98
CA ASP A 111 9.57 6.71 -6.21
C ASP A 111 10.09 6.20 -4.86
N ILE A 112 9.60 5.03 -4.40
CA ILE A 112 9.78 4.61 -3.00
C ILE A 112 10.56 3.31 -2.87
N TYR A 113 11.84 3.46 -2.50
CA TYR A 113 12.73 2.35 -2.16
C TYR A 113 13.12 2.30 -0.68
N LEU A 114 12.75 3.33 0.10
CA LEU A 114 13.07 3.42 1.53
C LEU A 114 12.15 2.53 2.40
N PRO A 115 12.62 2.09 3.58
CA PRO A 115 11.82 1.27 4.48
C PRO A 115 10.67 2.03 5.16
N ASN A 116 10.78 3.36 5.35
CA ASN A 116 9.72 4.20 5.93
C ASN A 116 8.61 4.57 4.92
N TYR A 117 8.24 3.62 4.05
CA TYR A 117 7.30 3.85 2.94
C TYR A 117 5.92 4.34 3.41
N GLN A 118 5.42 3.90 4.57
CA GLN A 118 4.14 4.34 5.14
C GLN A 118 4.14 5.84 5.46
N GLU A 119 5.27 6.37 5.93
CA GLU A 119 5.44 7.80 6.13
C GLU A 119 5.44 8.56 4.80
N ILE A 120 6.13 8.01 3.81
CA ILE A 120 6.22 8.62 2.48
C ILE A 120 4.84 8.61 1.79
N TYR A 121 4.03 7.56 1.94
CA TYR A 121 2.63 7.58 1.47
C TYR A 121 1.86 8.75 2.08
N ARG A 122 1.93 8.94 3.41
CA ARG A 122 1.31 10.11 4.07
C ARG A 122 1.85 11.45 3.55
N MET A 123 3.11 11.51 3.15
CA MET A 123 3.69 12.73 2.59
C MET A 123 3.11 13.09 1.22
N TYR A 124 2.71 12.11 0.40
CA TYR A 124 2.22 12.32 -0.96
C TYR A 124 0.70 12.15 -1.13
N HIS A 125 0.02 11.45 -0.22
CA HIS A 125 -1.43 11.34 -0.23
C HIS A 125 -2.08 12.59 0.39
N ARG A 126 -2.66 13.45 -0.45
CA ARG A 126 -3.51 14.58 -0.04
C ARG A 126 -4.91 14.38 -0.64
N PRO A 127 -5.87 13.80 0.09
CA PRO A 127 -7.19 13.48 -0.47
C PRO A 127 -7.90 14.63 -1.19
N ALA A 128 -7.62 15.87 -0.78
CA ALA A 128 -8.22 17.06 -1.39
C ALA A 128 -7.72 17.37 -2.81
N ASP A 129 -6.45 17.09 -3.12
CA ASP A 129 -5.82 17.60 -4.35
C ASP A 129 -4.64 16.77 -4.92
N ASN A 130 -4.26 15.66 -4.29
CA ASN A 130 -3.23 14.74 -4.77
C ASN A 130 -3.53 13.29 -4.32
N PRO A 131 -4.16 12.46 -5.17
CA PRO A 131 -4.34 11.04 -4.84
C PRO A 131 -2.98 10.35 -4.73
N LEU A 132 -2.93 9.22 -4.02
CA LEU A 132 -1.71 8.41 -3.98
C LEU A 132 -1.56 7.58 -5.26
N LEU A 133 -0.48 7.82 -5.99
CA LEU A 133 0.00 7.00 -7.09
C LEU A 133 1.45 6.65 -6.75
N VAL A 134 1.81 5.37 -6.77
CA VAL A 134 3.19 4.91 -6.52
C VAL A 134 3.72 4.29 -7.81
N PRO A 135 4.43 5.05 -8.66
CA PRO A 135 4.88 4.58 -9.97
C PRO A 135 6.10 3.66 -9.87
N GLU A 136 6.84 3.73 -8.75
CA GLU A 136 8.01 2.90 -8.49
C GLU A 136 8.05 2.49 -7.01
N SER A 137 8.28 1.20 -6.77
CA SER A 137 8.65 0.67 -5.45
C SER A 137 9.44 -0.63 -5.57
N SER A 138 9.90 -1.15 -4.43
CA SER A 138 10.46 -2.50 -4.34
C SER A 138 9.40 -3.57 -4.64
N LEU A 139 9.85 -4.79 -4.89
CA LEU A 139 9.01 -5.98 -5.13
C LEU A 139 8.28 -6.50 -3.87
N ASP A 140 8.20 -5.70 -2.81
CA ASP A 140 7.50 -6.07 -1.58
C ASP A 140 6.00 -5.91 -1.77
N ALA A 141 5.29 -7.03 -1.95
CA ALA A 141 3.86 -7.05 -2.20
C ALA A 141 3.05 -6.42 -1.05
N ALA A 142 3.53 -6.46 0.20
CA ALA A 142 2.84 -5.89 1.35
C ALA A 142 2.57 -4.39 1.18
N ARG A 143 3.47 -3.69 0.49
CA ARG A 143 3.37 -2.26 0.19
C ARG A 143 2.16 -1.94 -0.69
N ALA A 144 1.85 -2.81 -1.67
CA ALA A 144 0.68 -2.64 -2.53
C ALA A 144 -0.63 -2.79 -1.73
N PHE A 145 -0.74 -3.84 -0.91
CA PHE A 145 -1.90 -4.05 -0.03
C PHE A 145 -2.12 -2.83 0.87
N TYR A 146 -1.05 -2.35 1.50
CA TYR A 146 -1.11 -1.18 2.38
C TYR A 146 -1.50 0.10 1.62
N ALA A 147 -0.90 0.35 0.45
CA ALA A 147 -1.20 1.52 -0.37
C ALA A 147 -2.69 1.57 -0.79
N PHE A 148 -3.24 0.45 -1.26
CA PHE A 148 -4.63 0.38 -1.70
C PHE A 148 -5.63 0.52 -0.54
N ALA A 149 -5.36 -0.14 0.59
CA ALA A 149 -6.32 -0.23 1.68
C ALA A 149 -6.22 0.93 2.69
N GLU A 150 -5.02 1.47 2.95
CA GLU A 150 -4.83 2.56 3.92
C GLU A 150 -4.89 3.95 3.26
N HIS A 151 -4.49 4.05 2.00
CA HIS A 151 -4.32 5.33 1.31
C HIS A 151 -5.13 5.45 0.02
N ASP A 152 -6.10 4.56 -0.21
CA ASP A 152 -6.95 4.60 -1.40
C ASP A 152 -6.15 4.76 -2.71
N ALA A 153 -4.97 4.16 -2.79
CA ALA A 153 -4.04 4.40 -3.89
C ALA A 153 -4.71 4.07 -5.23
N ILE A 154 -4.56 4.94 -6.22
CA ILE A 154 -5.12 4.71 -7.55
C ILE A 154 -4.23 3.82 -8.42
N CYS A 155 -2.97 3.65 -8.03
CA CYS A 155 -2.00 2.80 -8.71
C CYS A 155 -0.80 2.51 -7.81
N PHE A 156 -0.29 1.28 -7.94
CA PHE A 156 0.95 0.82 -7.35
C PHE A 156 1.72 0.00 -8.38
N SER A 157 2.98 0.37 -8.65
CA SER A 157 3.80 -0.20 -9.70
C SER A 157 5.21 -0.46 -9.17
N PRO A 158 5.56 -1.72 -8.84
CA PRO A 158 6.94 -2.09 -8.52
C PRO A 158 7.84 -1.89 -9.74
N PHE A 159 9.06 -1.44 -9.51
CA PHE A 159 10.07 -1.34 -10.56
C PHE A 159 10.79 -2.69 -10.73
N GLY A 160 11.16 -3.03 -11.97
CA GLY A 160 11.93 -4.24 -12.26
C GLY A 160 11.16 -5.55 -12.04
N ILE A 161 9.88 -5.62 -12.42
CA ILE A 161 9.03 -6.81 -12.21
C ILE A 161 9.55 -8.07 -12.89
N GLU A 162 10.41 -7.93 -13.90
CA GLU A 162 11.13 -9.02 -14.55
C GLU A 162 12.03 -9.80 -13.56
N ASP A 163 12.54 -9.14 -12.52
CA ASP A 163 13.35 -9.79 -11.47
C ASP A 163 12.48 -10.64 -10.52
N ALA A 164 11.16 -10.42 -10.51
CA ALA A 164 10.20 -11.23 -9.75
C ALA A 164 9.79 -12.52 -10.48
N ALA A 165 10.37 -12.83 -11.64
CA ALA A 165 10.09 -14.06 -12.36
C ALA A 165 10.40 -15.29 -11.48
N GLY A 166 9.38 -16.11 -11.22
CA GLY A 166 9.48 -17.28 -10.34
C GLY A 166 9.23 -16.99 -8.86
N ASP A 167 9.01 -15.73 -8.48
CA ASP A 167 8.51 -15.38 -7.14
C ASP A 167 7.01 -15.67 -7.04
N VAL A 168 6.70 -16.82 -6.44
CA VAL A 168 5.32 -17.29 -6.22
C VAL A 168 4.58 -16.39 -5.25
N LEU A 169 5.26 -15.92 -4.20
CA LEU A 169 4.61 -15.08 -3.20
C LEU A 169 4.20 -13.76 -3.83
N PHE A 170 5.10 -13.12 -4.57
CA PHE A 170 4.82 -11.89 -5.29
C PHE A 170 3.66 -12.06 -6.28
N SER A 171 3.76 -13.03 -7.19
CA SER A 171 2.74 -13.26 -8.23
C SER A 171 1.37 -13.65 -7.66
N ALA A 172 1.32 -14.54 -6.66
CA ALA A 172 0.07 -14.92 -6.01
C ALA A 172 -0.54 -13.75 -5.22
N SER A 173 0.28 -12.91 -4.58
CA SER A 173 -0.19 -11.71 -3.87
C SER A 173 -0.86 -10.72 -4.82
N TYR A 174 -0.31 -10.51 -6.02
CA TYR A 174 -0.95 -9.69 -7.05
C TYR A 174 -2.19 -10.34 -7.66
N GLY A 175 -2.23 -11.67 -7.78
CA GLY A 175 -3.44 -12.41 -8.15
C GLY A 175 -4.60 -12.17 -7.17
N VAL A 176 -4.30 -12.15 -5.87
CA VAL A 176 -5.27 -11.81 -4.82
C VAL A 176 -5.71 -10.34 -4.89
N LEU A 177 -4.80 -9.39 -5.17
CA LEU A 177 -5.19 -7.99 -5.40
C LEU A 177 -6.10 -7.84 -6.62
N GLN A 178 -5.82 -8.59 -7.71
CA GLN A 178 -6.67 -8.59 -8.90
C GLN A 178 -8.08 -9.12 -8.60
N GLU A 179 -8.16 -10.21 -7.83
CA GLU A 179 -9.41 -10.79 -7.36
C GLU A 179 -10.22 -9.81 -6.51
N LEU A 180 -9.55 -9.04 -5.64
CA LEU A 180 -10.15 -8.05 -4.76
C LEU A 180 -10.38 -6.68 -5.40
N ALA A 181 -9.86 -6.43 -6.61
CA ALA A 181 -9.92 -5.12 -7.25
C ALA A 181 -11.34 -4.50 -7.32
N PRO A 182 -12.42 -5.26 -7.62
CA PRO A 182 -13.78 -4.72 -7.59
C PRO A 182 -14.24 -4.28 -6.19
N LEU A 183 -13.78 -4.94 -5.13
CA LEU A 183 -14.11 -4.56 -3.76
C LEU A 183 -13.26 -3.38 -3.30
N ILE A 184 -11.95 -3.40 -3.58
CA ILE A 184 -11.04 -2.29 -3.27
C ILE A 184 -11.60 -1.00 -3.88
N THR A 185 -11.87 -1.01 -5.19
CA THR A 185 -12.44 0.17 -5.89
C THR A 185 -13.80 0.60 -5.35
N ARG A 186 -14.66 -0.34 -4.92
CA ARG A 186 -15.95 -0.03 -4.29
C ARG A 186 -15.81 0.68 -2.95
N TYR A 187 -14.79 0.35 -2.16
CA TYR A 187 -14.62 0.86 -0.80
C TYR A 187 -13.57 1.99 -0.69
N GLN A 188 -12.86 2.31 -1.78
CA GLN A 188 -11.96 3.47 -1.82
C GLN A 188 -12.67 4.77 -1.42
N GLY A 189 -12.03 5.55 -0.55
CA GLY A 189 -12.56 6.83 -0.05
C GLY A 189 -13.71 6.71 0.96
N THR A 190 -14.12 5.49 1.32
CA THR A 190 -15.22 5.28 2.30
C THR A 190 -14.74 5.17 3.75
N GLY A 191 -13.43 5.06 3.98
CA GLY A 191 -12.84 4.79 5.30
C GLY A 191 -13.14 3.38 5.84
N ARG A 192 -13.57 2.45 4.98
CA ARG A 192 -13.93 1.07 5.35
C ARG A 192 -12.84 0.04 5.06
N MET A 193 -11.65 0.48 4.68
CA MET A 193 -10.49 -0.39 4.46
C MET A 193 -9.35 0.00 5.38
N ARG A 194 -8.51 -0.97 5.72
CA ARG A 194 -7.23 -0.78 6.42
C ARG A 194 -6.17 -1.71 5.88
N GLY A 195 -4.96 -1.19 5.72
CA GLY A 195 -3.79 -1.97 5.32
C GLY A 195 -3.16 -2.70 6.51
N ILE A 196 -2.55 -3.85 6.26
CA ILE A 196 -1.77 -4.60 7.27
C ILE A 196 -0.36 -4.81 6.73
N HIS A 197 0.64 -4.42 7.52
CA HIS A 197 2.02 -4.83 7.32
C HIS A 197 2.70 -4.93 8.69
N LEU A 198 2.90 -6.16 9.16
CA LEU A 198 3.59 -6.48 10.40
C LEU A 198 4.98 -7.05 10.08
N ALA A 199 5.94 -6.77 10.95
CA ALA A 199 7.33 -7.19 10.80
C ALA A 199 7.96 -7.45 12.17
N ARG A 200 9.20 -7.94 12.21
CA ARG A 200 9.91 -8.25 13.45
C ARG A 200 10.01 -7.05 14.42
N ASP A 201 10.15 -5.84 13.87
CA ASP A 201 10.24 -4.57 14.61
C ASP A 201 8.87 -3.90 14.84
N HIS A 202 7.81 -4.44 14.26
CA HIS A 202 6.43 -4.00 14.42
C HIS A 202 5.47 -5.20 14.40
N GLN A 203 5.45 -5.96 15.51
CA GLN A 203 4.82 -7.28 15.58
C GLN A 203 3.32 -7.25 15.87
N ASP A 204 2.82 -6.11 16.35
CA ASP A 204 1.43 -5.91 16.72
C ASP A 204 0.98 -4.50 16.34
N GLU A 205 -0.28 -4.43 15.96
CA GLU A 205 -0.95 -3.17 15.60
C GLU A 205 -2.38 -3.25 16.11
N THR A 206 -2.94 -2.13 16.54
CA THR A 206 -4.38 -2.03 16.83
C THR A 206 -4.96 -0.92 15.99
N LEU A 207 -5.98 -1.28 15.21
CA LEU A 207 -6.63 -0.39 14.27
C LEU A 207 -8.12 -0.22 14.59
N GLN A 208 -8.69 0.93 14.23
CA GLN A 208 -10.12 1.16 14.34
C GLN A 208 -10.75 1.07 12.96
N LEU A 209 -11.84 0.31 12.86
CA LEU A 209 -12.59 0.10 11.63
C LEU A 209 -14.05 -0.26 11.93
N GLY A 210 -15.00 0.48 11.37
CA GLY A 210 -16.42 0.13 11.47
C GLY A 210 -17.02 0.19 12.88
N GLY A 211 -16.41 0.94 13.82
CA GLY A 211 -16.82 0.94 15.23
C GLY A 211 -16.21 -0.19 16.06
N TYR A 212 -15.29 -0.95 15.48
CA TYR A 212 -14.51 -1.98 16.13
C TYR A 212 -13.06 -1.56 16.26
N GLU A 213 -12.45 -1.99 17.35
CA GLU A 213 -11.02 -2.13 17.51
C GLU A 213 -10.63 -3.53 17.00
N VAL A 214 -9.72 -3.58 16.04
CA VAL A 214 -9.14 -4.82 15.53
C VAL A 214 -7.69 -4.88 15.96
N SER A 215 -7.35 -5.83 16.83
CA SER A 215 -5.96 -6.05 17.24
C SER A 215 -5.33 -7.13 16.38
N LEU A 216 -4.19 -6.79 15.79
CA LEU A 216 -3.40 -7.61 14.91
C LEU A 216 -2.12 -8.04 15.61
N LYS A 217 -1.72 -9.29 15.42
CA LYS A 217 -0.46 -9.81 15.94
C LYS A 217 0.16 -10.80 14.99
N ILE A 218 1.45 -10.64 14.72
CA ILE A 218 2.22 -11.54 13.86
C ILE A 218 2.19 -12.97 14.41
N GLN A 219 2.11 -13.96 13.52
CA GLN A 219 2.13 -15.37 13.89
C GLN A 219 3.56 -15.91 13.98
N ASP A 220 4.40 -15.59 13.00
CA ASP A 220 5.84 -15.91 12.97
C ASP A 220 6.63 -14.66 12.55
N PRO A 221 7.47 -14.06 13.44
CA PRO A 221 8.23 -12.85 13.13
C PRO A 221 9.32 -13.06 12.07
N ASP A 222 9.60 -14.30 11.67
CA ASP A 222 10.60 -14.65 10.65
C ASP A 222 9.97 -14.79 9.25
N GLN A 223 8.64 -14.64 9.13
CA GLN A 223 7.90 -14.74 7.88
C GLN A 223 7.18 -13.43 7.53
N PRO A 224 6.94 -13.13 6.23
CA PRO A 224 6.16 -11.95 5.83
C PRO A 224 4.74 -11.98 6.42
N ALA A 225 4.28 -10.88 6.98
CA ALA A 225 2.93 -10.73 7.54
C ALA A 225 2.26 -9.47 7.02
N PHE A 226 1.30 -9.62 6.12
CA PHE A 226 0.66 -8.49 5.45
C PHE A 226 -0.71 -8.85 4.92
N GLY A 227 -1.47 -7.83 4.54
CA GLY A 227 -2.83 -7.99 4.07
C GLY A 227 -3.64 -6.70 4.04
N LEU A 228 -4.96 -6.85 3.98
CA LEU A 228 -5.93 -5.77 4.13
C LEU A 228 -7.19 -6.28 4.83
N ILE A 229 -7.95 -5.35 5.42
CA ILE A 229 -9.27 -5.60 6.00
C ILE A 229 -10.27 -4.68 5.32
N ILE A 230 -11.44 -5.21 4.98
CA ILE A 230 -12.60 -4.47 4.46
C ILE A 230 -13.79 -4.69 5.39
N HIS A 231 -14.41 -3.61 5.86
CA HIS A 231 -15.67 -3.66 6.62
C HIS A 231 -16.87 -3.64 5.68
N GLU A 232 -17.40 -4.83 5.36
CA GLU A 232 -18.48 -5.02 4.38
C GLU A 232 -19.81 -4.48 4.91
N SER A 233 -20.14 -4.80 6.17
CA SER A 233 -21.35 -4.38 6.90
C SER A 233 -21.08 -4.41 8.42
N GLU A 234 -22.02 -3.92 9.23
CA GLU A 234 -21.90 -3.83 10.70
C GLU A 234 -21.28 -5.08 11.36
N GLU A 235 -21.68 -6.28 10.93
CA GLU A 235 -21.22 -7.53 11.53
C GLU A 235 -20.30 -8.35 10.60
N THR A 236 -19.83 -7.81 9.48
CA THR A 236 -19.05 -8.59 8.50
C THR A 236 -17.79 -7.87 8.05
N PHE A 237 -16.67 -8.57 8.21
CA PHE A 237 -15.35 -8.17 7.73
C PHE A 237 -14.86 -9.17 6.70
N LEU A 238 -14.24 -8.66 5.64
CA LEU A 238 -13.39 -9.43 4.76
C LEU A 238 -11.94 -9.15 5.16
N VAL A 239 -11.21 -10.18 5.56
CA VAL A 239 -9.79 -10.09 5.88
C VAL A 239 -9.02 -10.86 4.83
N CYS A 240 -8.07 -10.21 4.18
CA CYS A 240 -7.18 -10.83 3.23
C CYS A 240 -5.75 -10.72 3.73
N GLY A 241 -4.96 -11.79 3.69
CA GLY A 241 -3.56 -11.73 4.10
C GLY A 241 -2.98 -13.05 4.56
N MET A 242 -1.81 -12.99 5.17
CA MET A 242 -1.09 -14.13 5.72
C MET A 242 -0.26 -13.78 6.96
N ASN A 243 0.05 -14.81 7.76
CA ASN A 243 0.94 -14.79 8.91
C ASN A 243 0.56 -13.81 10.05
N PHE A 244 -0.72 -13.64 10.35
CA PHE A 244 -1.16 -12.88 11.53
C PHE A 244 -2.44 -13.44 12.17
N LYS A 245 -2.70 -12.98 13.39
CA LYS A 245 -3.95 -13.17 14.13
C LYS A 245 -4.70 -11.85 14.21
N ALA A 246 -6.02 -11.90 14.15
CA ALA A 246 -6.89 -10.73 14.32
C ALA A 246 -8.01 -10.99 15.34
N THR A 247 -8.15 -10.12 16.33
CA THR A 247 -9.31 -10.09 17.24
C THR A 247 -10.18 -8.88 16.93
N PHE A 248 -11.47 -8.98 17.21
CA PHE A 248 -12.45 -7.92 16.95
C PHE A 248 -13.15 -7.56 18.25
N ARG A 249 -13.09 -6.30 18.64
CA ARG A 249 -13.72 -5.78 19.86
C ARG A 249 -14.53 -4.54 19.52
N GLN A 250 -15.83 -4.54 19.84
CA GLN A 250 -16.63 -3.34 19.64
C GLN A 250 -16.18 -2.22 20.60
N ILE A 251 -16.14 -0.98 20.11
CA ILE A 251 -15.72 0.18 20.92
C ILE A 251 -16.83 0.62 21.89
N SER A 252 -18.10 0.40 21.57
CA SER A 252 -19.23 0.74 22.45
C SER A 252 -19.39 -0.27 23.60
N ALA A 253 -19.57 0.22 24.82
CA ALA A 253 -19.72 -0.60 26.03
C ALA A 253 -21.06 -1.34 26.15
N ASP A 254 -22.03 -1.02 25.30
CA ASP A 254 -23.41 -1.50 25.48
C ASP A 254 -23.63 -2.92 24.94
N HIS A 255 -22.77 -3.40 24.03
CA HIS A 255 -22.94 -4.69 23.39
C HIS A 255 -21.62 -5.42 23.21
N LEU A 256 -21.65 -6.74 23.42
CA LEU A 256 -20.51 -7.62 23.18
C LEU A 256 -20.70 -8.31 21.84
N TYR A 257 -19.68 -8.24 21.00
CA TYR A 257 -19.62 -8.97 19.73
C TYR A 257 -18.55 -10.05 19.80
N TYR A 258 -18.85 -11.21 19.23
CA TYR A 258 -17.93 -12.33 19.12
C TYR A 258 -17.90 -12.84 17.69
N ILE A 259 -16.85 -13.58 17.32
CA ILE A 259 -16.79 -14.23 16.01
C ILE A 259 -17.84 -15.36 15.98
N GLY A 260 -18.86 -15.24 15.14
CA GLY A 260 -19.86 -16.29 14.94
C GLY A 260 -19.43 -17.30 13.90
N GLN A 261 -18.81 -16.82 12.83
CA GLN A 261 -18.39 -17.67 11.72
C GLN A 261 -17.15 -17.08 11.05
N VAL A 262 -16.21 -17.95 10.69
CA VAL A 262 -15.11 -17.63 9.77
C VAL A 262 -15.17 -18.60 8.60
N SER A 263 -15.24 -18.07 7.39
CA SER A 263 -15.09 -18.89 6.19
C SER A 263 -13.95 -18.39 5.32
N GLU A 264 -13.23 -19.34 4.75
CA GLU A 264 -12.19 -19.09 3.77
C GLU A 264 -12.79 -19.29 2.37
N GLY A 265 -12.48 -18.38 1.44
CA GLY A 265 -13.07 -18.39 0.11
C GLY A 265 -12.34 -17.52 -0.90
N ARG A 266 -12.89 -17.38 -2.09
CA ARG A 266 -12.34 -16.56 -3.17
C ARG A 266 -13.45 -15.80 -3.88
N PHE A 267 -13.10 -14.84 -4.71
CA PHE A 267 -13.99 -14.18 -5.64
C PHE A 267 -13.78 -14.75 -7.04
N GLU A 268 -14.88 -15.21 -7.63
CA GLU A 268 -14.94 -15.58 -9.04
C GLU A 268 -15.93 -14.63 -9.72
N ALA A 269 -15.47 -13.92 -10.75
CA ALA A 269 -16.28 -12.91 -11.44
C ALA A 269 -16.95 -11.89 -10.48
N GLY A 270 -16.25 -11.51 -9.40
CA GLY A 270 -16.74 -10.56 -8.40
C GLY A 270 -17.74 -11.15 -7.39
N GLN A 271 -18.01 -12.46 -7.42
CA GLN A 271 -18.88 -13.14 -6.47
C GLN A 271 -18.09 -14.00 -5.49
N TRP A 272 -18.47 -13.94 -4.21
CA TRP A 272 -17.86 -14.78 -3.18
C TRP A 272 -18.22 -16.25 -3.37
N VAL A 273 -17.17 -17.07 -3.45
CA VAL A 273 -17.22 -18.53 -3.46
C VAL A 273 -16.60 -19.01 -2.16
N GLU A 274 -17.45 -19.50 -1.26
CA GLU A 274 -17.01 -20.10 -0.01
C GLU A 274 -16.35 -21.46 -0.28
N MET A 275 -15.19 -21.70 0.32
CA MET A 275 -14.45 -22.96 0.15
C MET A 275 -14.53 -23.86 1.39
N ARG A 276 -14.23 -23.30 2.57
CA ARG A 276 -14.27 -24.05 3.83
C ARG A 276 -14.60 -23.16 5.01
N TRP A 277 -15.14 -23.75 6.06
CA TRP A 277 -15.31 -23.09 7.35
C TRP A 277 -14.09 -23.35 8.21
N LEU A 278 -13.67 -22.31 8.93
CA LEU A 278 -12.67 -22.41 9.98
C LEU A 278 -13.41 -22.42 11.32
N ASN A 279 -13.04 -23.34 12.19
CA ASN A 279 -13.65 -23.51 13.52
C ASN A 279 -12.59 -24.09 14.48
N GLY A 280 -12.92 -24.41 15.73
CA GLY A 280 -12.01 -25.09 16.64
C GLY A 280 -10.66 -24.36 16.75
N ASP A 281 -9.57 -25.10 16.58
CA ASP A 281 -8.21 -24.57 16.70
C ASP A 281 -7.86 -23.54 15.61
N GLU A 282 -8.51 -23.59 14.45
CA GLU A 282 -8.34 -22.64 13.36
C GLU A 282 -8.85 -21.23 13.70
N THR A 283 -9.81 -21.12 14.63
CA THR A 283 -10.32 -19.82 15.14
C THR A 283 -10.05 -19.61 16.63
N TYR A 284 -9.24 -20.49 17.24
CA TYR A 284 -9.00 -20.49 18.69
C TYR A 284 -10.33 -20.53 19.47
N HIS A 285 -11.24 -21.42 19.04
CA HIS A 285 -12.60 -21.54 19.53
C HIS A 285 -13.40 -20.22 19.42
N HIS A 286 -13.37 -19.59 18.24
CA HIS A 286 -14.05 -18.32 17.95
C HIS A 286 -13.53 -17.08 18.70
N GLU A 287 -12.33 -17.15 19.29
CA GLU A 287 -11.71 -16.00 19.95
C GLU A 287 -11.04 -15.05 18.94
N LEU A 288 -10.46 -15.59 17.86
CA LEU A 288 -9.71 -14.81 16.87
C LEU A 288 -9.74 -15.44 15.47
N LEU A 289 -9.45 -14.62 14.46
CA LEU A 289 -9.07 -15.12 13.14
C LEU A 289 -7.57 -15.46 13.14
N ARG A 290 -7.22 -16.65 12.65
CA ARG A 290 -5.84 -17.00 12.26
C ARG A 290 -5.69 -16.88 10.75
N ALA A 291 -5.23 -15.74 10.26
CA ALA A 291 -4.96 -15.51 8.85
C ALA A 291 -3.60 -16.11 8.49
N LEU A 292 -3.52 -17.44 8.37
CA LEU A 292 -2.27 -18.16 8.08
C LEU A 292 -1.85 -18.08 6.61
N GLY A 293 -2.73 -17.66 5.72
CA GLY A 293 -2.56 -17.74 4.27
C GLY A 293 -3.02 -19.09 3.71
N ARG A 294 -2.58 -19.38 2.48
CA ARG A 294 -2.83 -20.62 1.72
C ARG A 294 -1.54 -21.21 1.25
N GLU A 295 -1.44 -22.54 1.25
CA GLU A 295 -0.34 -23.21 0.57
C GLU A 295 -0.60 -23.22 -0.94
N THR A 296 0.28 -22.55 -1.68
CA THR A 296 0.34 -22.64 -3.13
C THR A 296 1.45 -23.62 -3.49
N VAL A 297 1.06 -24.72 -4.17
CA VAL A 297 2.01 -25.73 -4.67
C VAL A 297 2.35 -25.38 -6.11
N LEU A 298 3.64 -25.19 -6.39
CA LEU A 298 4.10 -25.19 -7.77
C LEU A 298 4.13 -26.63 -8.28
N ASP A 299 3.26 -26.94 -9.25
CA ASP A 299 3.56 -28.06 -10.13
C ASP A 299 4.79 -27.65 -10.94
N ALA A 300 5.95 -28.20 -10.57
CA ALA A 300 7.14 -28.05 -11.39
C ALA A 300 6.85 -28.66 -12.76
N GLY A 301 6.61 -27.81 -13.76
CA GLY A 301 6.46 -28.20 -15.17
C GLY A 301 7.75 -28.71 -15.81
N PHE A 302 8.61 -29.39 -15.06
CA PHE A 302 9.73 -30.15 -15.58
C PHE A 302 9.35 -31.63 -15.58
N GLN A 303 8.86 -32.10 -16.73
CA GLN A 303 8.90 -33.53 -17.03
C GLN A 303 10.38 -33.92 -17.12
N PHE A 304 10.88 -34.70 -16.16
CA PHE A 304 12.02 -35.55 -16.47
C PHE A 304 11.55 -36.50 -17.57
N GLU A 305 12.26 -36.56 -18.70
CA GLU A 305 12.28 -37.82 -19.44
C GLU A 305 12.73 -38.87 -18.41
N GLU A 306 11.86 -39.84 -18.12
CA GLU A 306 12.23 -40.98 -17.30
C GLU A 306 13.40 -41.68 -18.00
N THR A 307 14.62 -41.35 -17.60
CA THR A 307 15.73 -42.27 -17.79
C THR A 307 15.35 -43.49 -16.96
N GLN A 308 14.86 -44.54 -17.61
CA GLN A 308 14.63 -45.82 -16.96
C GLN A 308 15.96 -46.28 -16.37
N LEU A 309 16.11 -46.10 -15.07
CA LEU A 309 17.18 -46.74 -14.31
C LEU A 309 16.78 -48.21 -14.19
N GLU A 310 17.55 -49.09 -14.83
CA GLU A 310 17.44 -50.53 -14.60
C GLU A 310 17.81 -50.82 -13.14
N VAL A 311 16.82 -51.23 -12.36
CA VAL A 311 16.99 -51.65 -10.96
C VAL A 311 17.30 -53.14 -10.95
N GLY A 312 18.43 -53.53 -10.35
CA GLY A 312 18.77 -54.94 -10.17
C GLY A 312 17.79 -55.64 -9.21
N GLU A 313 17.52 -56.92 -9.43
CA GLU A 313 16.68 -57.74 -8.54
C GLU A 313 17.20 -57.69 -7.08
N GLY A 314 16.41 -57.07 -6.20
CA GLY A 314 16.66 -57.03 -4.75
C GLY A 314 16.69 -55.65 -4.09
N GLU A 315 16.69 -54.54 -4.86
CA GLU A 315 16.70 -53.20 -4.27
C GLU A 315 15.28 -52.65 -4.05
N GLN A 316 14.98 -52.25 -2.81
CA GLN A 316 13.74 -51.54 -2.49
C GLN A 316 13.81 -50.09 -2.99
N PHE A 317 13.02 -49.78 -4.01
CA PHE A 317 12.76 -48.42 -4.46
C PHE A 317 11.92 -47.68 -3.40
N VAL A 318 12.54 -46.85 -2.58
CA VAL A 318 11.85 -45.91 -1.69
C VAL A 318 11.67 -44.62 -2.48
N TYR A 319 10.43 -44.24 -2.75
CA TYR A 319 10.06 -42.98 -3.40
C TYR A 319 11.00 -41.83 -2.96
N SER A 320 11.67 -41.17 -3.90
CA SER A 320 12.07 -39.79 -3.68
C SER A 320 10.78 -38.96 -3.78
N PRO A 321 10.27 -38.35 -2.68
CA PRO A 321 9.22 -37.38 -2.84
C PRO A 321 9.85 -36.22 -3.59
N GLY A 322 9.48 -36.03 -4.85
CA GLY A 322 9.77 -34.79 -5.56
C GLY A 322 9.40 -33.65 -4.61
N SER A 323 10.40 -32.83 -4.26
CA SER A 323 10.28 -31.79 -3.24
C SER A 323 9.32 -30.71 -3.72
N ARG A 324 8.01 -30.95 -3.57
CA ARG A 324 6.97 -29.94 -3.76
C ARG A 324 7.22 -28.85 -2.73
N LYS A 325 7.86 -27.77 -3.16
CA LYS A 325 8.05 -26.58 -2.33
C LYS A 325 6.71 -25.85 -2.28
N ALA A 326 5.94 -26.08 -1.21
CA ALA A 326 4.76 -25.29 -0.92
C ALA A 326 5.20 -23.89 -0.46
N VAL A 327 4.58 -22.85 -1.02
CA VAL A 327 4.82 -21.46 -0.63
C VAL A 327 3.51 -20.94 -0.03
N THR A 328 3.58 -20.37 1.17
CA THR A 328 2.42 -19.72 1.79
C THR A 328 2.17 -18.38 1.11
N THR A 329 0.95 -18.17 0.65
CA THR A 329 0.49 -16.95 -0.04
C THR A 329 -0.73 -16.37 0.68
N PRO A 330 -1.12 -15.11 0.45
CA PRO A 330 -2.31 -14.53 1.08
C PRO A 330 -3.59 -15.36 0.84
N GLY A 331 -4.37 -15.55 1.90
CA GLY A 331 -5.71 -16.12 1.85
C GLY A 331 -6.78 -15.04 2.05
N ILE A 332 -8.04 -15.36 1.72
CA ILE A 332 -9.18 -14.45 1.93
C ILE A 332 -10.19 -15.13 2.86
N TYR A 333 -10.55 -14.41 3.92
CA TYR A 333 -11.38 -14.86 5.01
C TYR A 333 -12.55 -13.91 5.19
N ARG A 334 -13.78 -14.42 5.24
CA ARG A 334 -14.95 -13.66 5.67
C ARG A 334 -15.23 -13.98 7.13
N VAL A 335 -15.14 -12.96 7.96
CA VAL A 335 -15.41 -13.02 9.41
C VAL A 335 -16.78 -12.38 9.65
N ARG A 336 -17.71 -13.18 10.17
CA ARG A 336 -19.01 -12.71 10.64
C ARG A 336 -19.02 -12.68 12.15
N LEU A 337 -19.32 -11.51 12.69
CA LEU A 337 -19.53 -11.31 14.11
C LEU A 337 -21.01 -11.57 14.44
N TYR A 338 -21.29 -11.88 15.69
CA TYR A 338 -22.65 -11.86 16.21
C TYR A 338 -22.69 -11.05 17.48
N ARG A 339 -23.78 -10.32 17.67
CA ARG A 339 -24.11 -9.64 18.91
C ARG A 339 -24.56 -10.67 19.94
N ARG A 340 -23.94 -10.66 21.12
CA ARG A 340 -24.45 -11.40 22.29
C ARG A 340 -25.62 -10.63 22.88
N GLU A 341 -26.79 -11.28 22.93
CA GLU A 341 -27.99 -10.79 23.61
C GLU A 341 -27.83 -10.71 25.13
#